data_AF-A0A0M2UPT3-F1
#
_entry.id   AF-A0A0M2UPT3-F1
#
_cell.length_a   1.000
_cell.length_b   1.000
_cell.length_c   1.000
_cell.angle_alpha   90.00
_cell.angle_beta   90.00
_cell.angle_gamma   90.00
#
_symmetry.space_group_name_H-M   'P 1'
#
loop_
_entity.id
_entity.type
_entity.pdbx_description
1 polymer ?
#
loop_
_entity_poly.entity_id
_entity_poly.type
_entity_poly.pdbx_seq_one_letter_code
_entity_poly.pdbx_strand_id
1 'polypeptide(L)' 'MTVITGKKRMTYADYLKLDDNNRYEILNGELRMVPASSTDHQGVSRNLEFFLWNFMKEKGLGKVFDAPH' A
#
# COMPACT_ATOMS: atom_id res chain seq x y z
N MET A 1 -29.31 -25.73 7.61
CA MET A 1 -28.22 -24.90 8.15
C MET A 1 -27.01 -25.12 7.27
N THR A 2 -26.50 -24.10 6.59
CA THR A 2 -25.33 -24.24 5.70
C THR A 2 -24.16 -23.52 6.34
N VAL A 3 -23.22 -24.29 6.87
CA VAL A 3 -21.94 -23.76 7.32
C VAL A 3 -21.11 -23.46 6.07
N ILE A 4 -20.99 -22.19 5.70
CA ILE A 4 -20.03 -21.77 4.67
C ILE A 4 -18.68 -21.60 5.36
N THR A 5 -17.94 -22.68 5.51
CA THR A 5 -16.54 -22.65 5.95
C THR A 5 -15.64 -22.41 4.73
N GLY A 6 -15.67 -21.18 4.23
CA GLY A 6 -14.69 -20.66 3.28
C GLY A 6 -14.35 -19.24 3.69
N LYS A 7 -13.07 -18.98 4.01
CA LYS A 7 -12.60 -17.63 4.34
C LYS A 7 -12.99 -16.72 3.17
N LYS A 8 -13.95 -15.80 3.36
CA LYS A 8 -14.41 -14.89 2.31
C LYS A 8 -13.19 -14.15 1.76
N ARG A 9 -12.91 -14.30 0.46
CA ARG A 9 -11.84 -13.55 -0.19
C ARG A 9 -12.24 -12.08 -0.28
N MET A 10 -11.36 -11.21 0.20
CA MET A 10 -11.48 -9.77 0.11
C MET A 10 -11.34 -9.33 -1.36
N THR A 11 -12.30 -8.55 -1.84
CA THR A 11 -12.24 -7.92 -3.17
C THR A 11 -11.92 -6.44 -3.05
N TYR A 12 -11.51 -5.81 -4.14
CA TYR A 12 -11.32 -4.35 -4.16
C TYR A 12 -12.61 -3.58 -3.81
N ALA A 13 -13.77 -4.09 -4.26
CA ALA A 13 -15.06 -3.48 -3.95
C ALA A 13 -15.46 -3.63 -2.47
N ASP A 14 -15.03 -4.70 -1.80
CA ASP A 14 -15.18 -4.83 -0.34
C ASP A 14 -14.23 -3.87 0.40
N TYR A 15 -12.98 -3.73 -0.07
CA TYR A 15 -11.99 -2.80 0.51
C TYR A 15 -12.43 -1.34 0.46
N LEU A 16 -13.05 -0.90 -0.64
CA LEU A 16 -13.56 0.47 -0.77
C LEU A 16 -14.69 0.84 0.23
N LYS A 17 -15.26 -0.15 0.93
CA LYS A 17 -16.30 0.06 1.93
C LYS A 17 -15.74 0.19 3.35
N LEU A 18 -14.43 0.02 3.55
CA LEU A 18 -13.78 0.20 4.85
C LEU A 18 -13.68 1.69 5.17
N ASP A 19 -14.15 2.08 6.36
CA ASP A 19 -14.21 3.47 6.83
C ASP A 19 -13.50 3.70 8.17
N ASP A 20 -12.62 2.77 8.55
CA ASP A 20 -11.95 2.72 9.85
C ASP A 20 -10.62 3.50 9.92
N ASN A 21 -10.34 4.34 8.91
CA ASN A 21 -9.11 5.13 8.74
C ASN A 21 -7.79 4.33 8.74
N ASN A 22 -7.85 3.00 8.66
CA ASN A 22 -6.67 2.16 8.58
C ASN A 22 -6.22 1.96 7.13
N ARG A 23 -4.94 1.67 6.94
CA ARG A 23 -4.39 1.29 5.63
C ARG A 23 -4.27 -0.23 5.55
N TYR A 24 -4.84 -0.79 4.49
CA TYR A 24 -4.78 -2.22 4.21
C TYR A 24 -4.28 -2.50 2.80
N GLU A 25 -3.73 -3.69 2.64
CA GLU A 25 -3.45 -4.33 1.36
C GLU A 25 -4.27 -5.61 1.21
N ILE A 26 -4.66 -5.92 -0.03
CA ILE A 26 -5.27 -7.21 -0.36
C ILE A 26 -4.20 -8.10 -0.98
N LEU A 27 -3.77 -9.13 -0.27
CA LEU A 27 -2.80 -10.12 -0.75
C LEU A 27 -3.49 -11.47 -0.94
N ASN A 28 -3.61 -11.94 -2.18
CA ASN A 28 -4.29 -13.20 -2.53
C ASN A 28 -5.73 -13.32 -2.01
N GLY A 29 -6.44 -12.19 -1.91
CA GLY A 29 -7.78 -12.13 -1.34
C GLY A 29 -7.82 -12.09 0.18
N GLU A 30 -6.70 -11.84 0.86
CA GLU A 30 -6.65 -11.60 2.31
C GLU A 30 -6.36 -10.12 2.59
N LEU A 31 -7.15 -9.52 3.49
CA LEU A 31 -6.90 -8.15 3.96
C LEU A 31 -5.79 -8.17 5.01
N ARG A 32 -4.73 -7.39 4.79
CA ARG A 32 -3.57 -7.26 5.68
C ARG A 32 -3.41 -5.80 6.07
N MET A 33 -3.38 -5.51 7.38
CA MET A 33 -3.11 -4.16 7.87
C MET A 33 -1.63 -3.84 7.67
N VAL A 34 -1.35 -2.68 7.11
CA VAL A 34 0.03 -2.20 6.95
C VAL A 34 0.37 -1.37 8.19
N PRO A 35 1.35 -1.77 9.00
CA PRO A 35 1.76 -0.99 10.17
C PRO A 35 2.35 0.34 9.73
N ALA A 36 2.20 1.36 10.57
CA ALA A 36 2.87 2.64 10.37
C ALA A 36 4.39 2.42 10.30
N SER A 37 5.03 3.06 9.32
CA SER A 37 6.48 2.98 9.15
C SER A 37 7.22 3.68 10.28
N SER A 38 8.37 3.15 10.68
CA SER A 38 9.29 3.88 11.57
C SER A 38 9.93 5.05 10.84
N THR A 39 10.41 6.04 11.59
CA THR A 39 11.17 7.18 11.04
C THR A 39 12.39 6.73 10.23
N ASP A 40 13.08 5.67 10.69
CA ASP A 40 14.24 5.10 9.97
C ASP A 40 13.83 4.49 8.63
N HIS A 41 12.73 3.73 8.60
CA HIS A 41 12.18 3.19 7.36
C HIS A 41 11.83 4.31 6.38
N GLN A 42 11.21 5.39 6.88
CA GLN A 42 10.89 6.55 6.07
C GLN A 42 12.14 7.28 5.55
N GLY A 43 13.17 7.41 6.38
CA GLY A 43 14.45 8.00 5.96
C GLY A 43 15.08 7.24 4.79
N VAL A 44 15.08 5.90 4.84
CA VAL A 44 15.58 5.06 3.75
C VAL A 44 14.70 5.18 2.49
N SER A 45 13.37 5.08 2.63
CA SER A 45 12.43 5.20 1.51
C SER A 45 12.59 6.53 0.78
N ARG A 46 12.64 7.63 1.53
CA ARG A 46 12.84 8.98 1.01
C ARG A 46 14.13 9.08 0.19
N ASN A 47 15.24 8.55 0.69
CA ASN A 47 16.51 8.62 -0.02
C ASN A 47 16.44 7.89 -1.38
N LEU A 48 15.84 6.69 -1.41
CA LEU A 48 15.64 5.93 -2.65
C LEU A 48 14.73 6.67 -3.63
N GLU A 49 13.64 7.24 -3.11
CA GLU A 49 12.71 8.03 -3.90
C GLU A 49 13.40 9.23 -4.57
N PHE A 50 14.20 10.00 -3.85
CA PHE A 50 14.89 11.17 -4.43
C PHE A 50 15.82 10.78 -5.58
N PHE A 51 16.52 9.65 -5.47
CA PHE A 51 17.34 9.13 -6.57
C PHE A 51 16.49 8.78 -7.80
N LEU A 52 15.38 8.05 -7.59
CA LEU A 52 14.46 7.66 -8.67
C LEU A 52 13.78 8.88 -9.31
N TRP A 53 13.30 9.81 -8.50
CA TRP A 53 12.60 11.01 -8.95
C TRP A 53 13.51 11.90 -9.78
N ASN A 54 14.75 12.15 -9.33
CA ASN A 54 15.71 12.94 -10.10
C ASN A 54 15.95 12.32 -11.48
N PHE A 55 16.23 11.01 -11.54
CA PHE A 55 16.44 10.30 -12.80
C PHE A 55 15.22 10.36 -13.73
N MET A 56 14.02 10.09 -13.19
CA MET A 56 12.77 10.12 -13.95
C MET A 56 12.45 11.52 -14.48
N LYS A 57 12.67 12.55 -13.65
CA LYS A 57 12.42 13.95 -13.98
C LYS A 57 13.35 14.46 -15.07
N GLU A 58 14.66 14.23 -14.95
CA GLU A 58 15.66 14.65 -15.93
C GLU A 58 15.42 14.03 -17.30
N LYS A 59 14.91 12.80 -17.34
CA LYS A 59 14.64 12.06 -18.59
C LYS A 59 13.21 12.20 -19.09
N GLY A 60 12.32 12.85 -18.34
CA GLY A 60 10.90 12.98 -18.70
C GLY A 60 10.16 11.64 -18.79
N LEU A 61 10.52 10.66 -17.95
CA LEU A 61 10.05 9.27 -18.08
C LEU A 61 8.76 8.96 -17.31
N GLY A 62 8.26 9.90 -16.49
CA GLY A 62 7.01 9.73 -15.78
C GLY A 62 6.98 10.42 -14.43
N LYS A 63 6.26 9.80 -13.48
CA LYS A 63 6.03 10.30 -12.13
C LYS A 63 6.51 9.27 -11.10
N VAL A 64 7.04 9.77 -9.99
CA VAL A 64 7.37 9.02 -8.77
C VAL A 64 6.49 9.58 -7.65
N PHE A 65 6.06 8.72 -6.74
CA PHE A 65 5.17 9.07 -5.63
C PHE A 65 5.77 8.60 -4.31
N ASP A 66 5.64 9.42 -3.27
CA ASP A 66 6.19 9.12 -1.95
C ASP A 66 5.47 7.95 -1.27
N ALA A 67 6.22 7.19 -0.47
CA ALA A 67 5.64 6.23 0.45
C ALA A 67 4.94 6.98 1.60
N PRO A 68 3.75 6.54 2.03
CA PRO A 68 3.01 7.29 3.01
C PRO A 68 3.56 7.00 4.43
N HIS A 69 3.61 8.03 5.29
CA HIS A 69 4.08 7.93 6.67
C HIS A 69 3.13 7.11 7.56
#